data_AF-A4IH07-F1
#
_entry.id   AF-A4IH07-F1
#
_cell.length_a   1.000
_cell.length_b   1.000
_cell.length_c   1.000
_cell.angle_alpha   90.00
_cell.angle_beta   90.00
_cell.angle_gamma   90.00
#
_symmetry.space_group_name_H-M   'P 1'
#
loop_
_entity.id
_entity.type
_entity.pdbx_description
1 polymer ?
#
loop_
_entity_poly.entity_id
_entity_poly.type
_entity_poly.pdbx_seq_one_letter_code
_entity_poly.pdbx_strand_id
1 'polypeptide(L)'
;VFRSVEGQAASDEEEEDWAVEQQHPAGVMERIFGRGPCCASGCDERIIKMLVAPPGGSDSIDYRNITVLLMERIDQLTGQLHAKEQERRRLETDLQEMKEPLVEELEKKTEETEFLREELQMLETERVRLSLVEEKLLDVLELLEELRNQKISKRNLGKLLLSTLESCSEAQPGKDQALEVLNALHQELSLCEAIRSPELFHKAGAAPPLGNSLVISC
;
A
#
# COMPACT_ATOMS: atom_id res chain seq x y z
N VAL A 1 12.51 25.05 -9.79
CA VAL A 1 13.46 24.57 -8.76
C VAL A 1 12.69 24.35 -7.48
N PHE A 2 12.10 23.16 -7.36
CA PHE A 2 11.57 22.62 -6.11
C PHE A 2 12.13 21.20 -6.03
N ARG A 3 12.88 20.93 -4.96
CA ARG A 3 13.55 19.65 -4.75
C ARG A 3 12.52 18.67 -4.20
N SER A 4 12.11 17.70 -5.00
CA SER A 4 11.46 16.50 -4.48
C SER A 4 12.54 15.63 -3.86
N VAL A 5 12.51 15.50 -2.53
CA VAL A 5 13.27 14.48 -1.82
C VAL A 5 12.43 13.20 -1.85
N GLU A 6 12.83 12.32 -2.76
CA GLU A 6 12.31 10.97 -2.87
C GLU A 6 12.73 10.19 -1.62
N GLY A 7 11.76 9.90 -0.75
CA GLY A 7 11.97 9.02 0.39
C GLY A 7 12.09 7.60 -0.11
N GLN A 8 13.32 7.14 -0.33
CA GLN A 8 13.62 5.71 -0.45
C GLN A 8 13.41 5.08 0.92
N ALA A 9 12.29 4.37 1.10
CA ALA A 9 12.20 3.38 2.16
C ALA A 9 13.07 2.20 1.73
N ALA A 10 14.27 2.10 2.30
CA ALA A 10 15.05 0.88 2.27
C ALA A 10 14.30 -0.15 3.11
N SER A 11 13.67 -1.12 2.45
CA SER A 11 13.19 -2.34 3.10
C SER A 11 14.42 -3.21 3.31
N ASP A 12 14.93 -3.19 4.54
CA ASP A 12 15.98 -4.10 5.00
C ASP A 12 15.33 -5.47 5.23
N GLU A 13 15.40 -6.32 4.21
CA GLU A 13 15.08 -7.75 4.35
C GLU A 13 16.28 -8.44 5.00
N GLU A 14 16.38 -8.38 6.33
CA GLU A 14 17.24 -9.29 7.08
C GLU A 14 16.59 -10.67 7.10
N GLU A 15 16.92 -11.52 6.13
CA GLU A 15 16.74 -12.97 6.23
C GLU A 15 17.64 -13.49 7.36
N GLU A 16 17.05 -13.79 8.52
CA GLU A 16 17.73 -14.55 9.58
C GLU A 16 17.94 -16.00 9.10
N ASP A 17 19.12 -16.24 8.54
CA ASP A 17 19.73 -17.56 8.36
C ASP A 17 19.83 -18.26 9.73
N TRP A 18 18.85 -19.08 10.08
CA TRP A 18 18.97 -20.03 11.19
C TRP A 18 19.94 -21.15 10.79
N ALA A 19 21.24 -20.83 10.80
CA ALA A 19 22.29 -21.81 10.75
C ALA A 19 22.09 -22.78 11.92
N VAL A 20 21.74 -24.02 11.59
CA VAL A 20 21.74 -25.16 12.49
C VAL A 20 23.16 -25.35 12.99
N GLU A 21 23.46 -24.73 14.14
CA GLU A 21 24.72 -24.95 14.83
C GLU A 21 24.64 -26.32 15.52
N GLN A 22 25.11 -27.35 14.81
CA GLN A 22 25.41 -28.64 15.40
C GLN A 22 26.51 -28.46 16.45
N GLN A 23 26.09 -28.27 17.71
CA GLN A 23 26.99 -28.32 18.85
C GLN A 23 27.49 -29.75 19.03
N HIS A 24 28.74 -29.97 18.63
CA HIS A 24 29.53 -31.14 19.00
C HIS A 24 29.55 -31.34 20.54
N PRO A 25 29.49 -32.58 21.05
CA PRO A 25 29.38 -32.84 22.50
C PRO A 25 30.64 -32.55 23.34
N ALA A 26 31.72 -32.03 22.75
CA ALA A 26 33.03 -31.93 23.41
C ALA A 26 33.21 -30.64 24.24
N GLY A 27 32.52 -29.55 23.91
CA GLY A 27 32.68 -28.24 24.58
C GLY A 27 31.80 -27.99 25.80
N VAL A 28 30.95 -28.96 26.17
CA VAL A 28 30.07 -28.87 27.34
C VAL A 28 30.76 -29.40 28.60
N MET A 29 31.68 -30.35 28.44
CA MET A 29 32.33 -31.03 29.58
C MET A 29 33.37 -30.15 30.29
N GLU A 30 33.97 -29.19 29.58
CA GLU A 30 35.01 -28.30 30.12
C GLU A 30 34.45 -27.11 30.91
N ARG A 31 33.15 -26.80 30.75
CA ARG A 31 32.45 -25.78 31.55
C ARG A 31 31.97 -26.26 32.92
N ILE A 32 32.08 -27.56 33.21
CA ILE A 32 31.58 -28.16 34.45
C ILE A 32 32.61 -28.08 35.59
N PHE A 33 33.91 -27.91 35.30
CA PHE A 33 34.98 -27.89 36.30
C PHE A 33 35.61 -26.51 36.55
N GLY A 34 35.24 -25.48 35.79
CA GLY A 34 35.63 -24.10 36.08
C GLY A 34 34.78 -23.55 37.22
N ARG A 35 35.41 -23.09 38.30
CA ARG A 35 34.79 -22.37 39.44
C ARG A 35 34.19 -21.04 38.96
N GLY A 36 33.08 -21.12 38.23
CA GLY A 36 32.34 -20.00 37.66
C GLY A 36 31.42 -19.35 38.71
N PRO A 37 31.04 -18.07 38.52
CA PRO A 37 30.12 -17.39 39.43
C PRO A 37 28.75 -18.06 39.34
N CYS A 38 28.40 -18.80 40.39
CA CYS A 38 27.15 -19.53 40.46
C CYS A 38 25.94 -18.59 40.51
N CYS A 39 25.00 -18.82 39.59
CA CYS A 39 23.54 -18.68 39.71
C CYS A 39 22.99 -17.37 40.32
N ALA A 40 22.27 -16.56 39.51
CA ALA A 40 21.53 -15.39 39.96
C ALA A 40 20.44 -15.71 41.00
N SER A 41 19.92 -16.94 41.02
CA SER A 41 19.21 -17.51 42.16
C SER A 41 20.21 -18.30 43.00
N GLY A 42 20.71 -17.70 44.09
CA GLY A 42 21.80 -18.25 44.91
C GLY A 42 21.72 -19.75 45.10
N CYS A 43 22.84 -20.44 44.88
CA CYS A 43 22.92 -21.87 45.17
C CYS A 43 22.58 -22.14 46.63
N ASP A 44 21.91 -23.26 46.89
CA ASP A 44 21.54 -23.64 48.25
C ASP A 44 22.81 -23.83 49.09
N GLU A 45 23.10 -22.84 49.93
CA GLU A 45 24.29 -22.79 50.76
C GLU A 45 24.40 -24.03 51.66
N ARG A 46 23.29 -24.68 52.00
CA ARG A 46 23.27 -25.86 52.88
C ARG A 46 23.88 -27.07 52.18
N ILE A 47 23.58 -27.26 50.89
CA ILE A 47 24.11 -28.37 50.08
C ILE A 47 25.59 -28.15 49.79
N ILE A 48 25.98 -26.92 49.46
CA ILE A 48 27.39 -26.56 49.22
C ILE A 48 28.23 -26.77 50.48
N LYS A 49 27.75 -26.33 51.65
CA LYS A 49 28.46 -26.49 52.92
C LYS A 49 28.69 -27.97 53.28
N MET A 50 27.78 -28.87 52.91
CA MET A 50 27.89 -30.30 53.18
C MET A 50 28.85 -31.03 52.22
N LEU A 51 28.97 -30.56 50.98
CA LEU A 51 29.86 -31.13 49.95
C LEU A 51 31.32 -30.67 50.05
N VAL A 52 31.58 -29.54 50.72
CA VAL A 52 32.91 -28.89 50.80
C VAL A 52 33.67 -29.20 52.11
N ALA A 53 33.08 -29.99 53.03
CA ALA A 53 33.71 -30.33 54.31
C ALA A 53 35.06 -31.08 54.12
N PRO A 54 36.15 -30.70 54.83
CA PRO A 54 37.49 -31.26 54.62
C PRO A 54 37.61 -32.71 55.13
N PRO A 55 38.44 -33.57 54.49
CA PRO A 55 38.47 -35.02 54.71
C PRO A 55 39.19 -35.47 56.00
N GLY A 56 39.26 -34.62 57.03
CA GLY A 56 40.09 -34.83 58.22
C GLY A 56 39.36 -34.94 59.56
N GLY A 57 38.03 -34.89 59.59
CA GLY A 57 37.22 -35.09 60.79
C GLY A 57 36.51 -36.44 60.77
N SER A 58 36.37 -37.10 61.92
CA SER A 58 35.73 -38.41 62.12
C SER A 58 34.22 -38.47 61.79
N ASP A 59 33.68 -37.50 61.05
CA ASP A 59 32.28 -37.52 60.61
C ASP A 59 32.22 -38.13 59.21
N SER A 60 31.70 -39.36 59.14
CA SER A 60 31.22 -39.97 57.91
C SER A 60 30.39 -38.94 57.14
N ILE A 61 30.78 -38.59 55.91
CA ILE A 61 29.96 -37.82 54.99
C ILE A 61 28.57 -38.46 54.98
N ASP A 62 27.56 -37.72 55.47
CA ASP A 62 26.20 -38.24 55.57
C ASP A 62 25.54 -38.13 54.19
N TYR A 63 25.91 -39.07 53.31
CA TYR A 63 25.35 -39.20 51.97
C TYR A 63 23.82 -39.27 51.99
N ARG A 64 23.23 -39.75 53.08
CA ARG A 64 21.78 -39.80 53.25
C ARG A 64 21.20 -38.38 53.36
N ASN A 65 21.82 -37.49 54.13
CA ASN A 65 21.39 -36.09 54.23
C ASN A 65 21.58 -35.31 52.94
N ILE A 66 22.70 -35.52 52.23
CA ILE A 66 22.94 -34.90 50.91
C ILE A 66 21.87 -35.36 49.92
N THR A 67 21.56 -36.66 49.91
CA THR A 67 20.53 -37.24 49.04
C THR A 67 19.17 -36.61 49.32
N VAL A 68 18.79 -36.44 50.59
CA VAL A 68 17.52 -35.81 50.97
C VAL A 68 17.44 -34.36 50.51
N LEU A 69 18.50 -33.56 50.69
CA LEU A 69 18.51 -32.16 50.24
C LEU A 69 18.44 -32.02 48.71
N LEU A 70 19.10 -32.93 47.98
CA LEU A 70 19.01 -32.96 46.52
C LEU A 70 17.61 -33.37 46.06
N MET A 71 16.97 -34.33 46.72
CA MET A 71 15.57 -34.70 46.43
C MET A 71 14.63 -33.52 46.67
N GLU A 72 14.77 -32.81 47.79
CA GLU A 72 13.98 -31.60 48.09
C GLU A 72 14.18 -30.51 47.01
N ARG A 73 15.42 -30.32 46.55
CA ARG A 73 15.72 -29.36 45.48
C ARG A 73 15.16 -29.82 44.13
N ILE A 74 15.20 -31.10 43.82
CA ILE A 74 14.59 -31.68 42.60
C ILE A 74 13.07 -31.48 42.65
N ASP A 75 12.42 -31.76 43.78
CA ASP A 75 10.99 -31.56 43.96
C ASP A 75 10.60 -30.08 43.80
N GLN A 76 11.40 -29.18 44.38
CA GLN A 76 11.20 -27.74 44.24
C GLN A 76 11.33 -27.27 42.78
N LEU A 77 12.37 -27.71 42.07
CA LEU A 77 12.58 -27.35 40.66
C LEU A 77 11.49 -27.94 39.76
N THR A 78 11.06 -29.17 40.05
CA THR A 78 9.98 -29.85 39.34
C THR A 78 8.66 -29.08 39.51
N GLY A 79 8.37 -28.62 40.73
CA GLY A 79 7.21 -27.75 41.00
C GLY A 79 7.26 -26.42 40.26
N GLN A 80 8.43 -25.76 40.23
CA GLN A 80 8.60 -24.50 39.49
C GLN A 80 8.43 -24.69 37.98
N LEU A 81 9.01 -25.75 37.42
CA LEU A 81 8.85 -26.08 36.01
C LEU A 81 7.38 -26.33 35.66
N HIS A 82 6.66 -27.06 36.51
CA HIS A 82 5.24 -27.32 36.30
C HIS A 82 4.40 -26.04 36.35
N ALA A 83 4.67 -25.14 37.30
CA ALA A 83 3.99 -23.85 37.38
C ALA A 83 4.26 -22.97 36.14
N LYS A 84 5.53 -22.91 35.70
CA LYS A 84 5.93 -22.17 34.49
C LYS A 84 5.34 -22.76 33.22
N GLU A 85 5.26 -24.07 33.11
CA GLU A 85 4.61 -24.77 32.00
C GLU A 85 3.10 -24.47 31.97
N GLN A 86 2.45 -24.41 33.13
CA GLN A 86 1.04 -24.02 33.19
C GLN A 86 0.83 -22.55 32.81
N GLU A 87 1.73 -21.66 33.24
CA GLU A 87 1.70 -20.24 32.86
C GLU A 87 1.89 -20.07 31.34
N ARG A 88 2.87 -20.78 30.75
CA ARG A 88 3.08 -20.81 29.29
C ARG A 88 1.82 -21.23 28.54
N ARG A 89 1.17 -22.32 28.97
CA ARG A 89 -0.07 -22.81 28.35
C ARG A 89 -1.21 -21.79 28.42
N ARG A 90 -1.33 -21.06 29.52
CA ARG A 90 -2.34 -19.99 29.65
C ARG A 90 -2.05 -18.82 28.71
N LEU A 91 -0.78 -18.38 28.63
CA LEU A 91 -0.41 -17.32 27.70
C LEU A 91 -0.62 -17.71 26.23
N GLU A 92 -0.37 -18.98 25.89
CA GLU A 92 -0.64 -19.51 24.55
C GLU A 92 -2.13 -19.50 24.21
N THR A 93 -3.01 -19.88 25.15
CA THR A 93 -4.45 -19.80 24.94
C THR A 93 -4.91 -18.35 24.80
N ASP A 94 -4.43 -17.45 25.67
CA ASP A 94 -4.80 -16.04 25.63
C ASP A 94 -4.37 -15.38 24.31
N LEU A 95 -3.16 -15.71 23.82
CA LEU A 95 -2.66 -15.25 22.53
C LEU A 95 -3.54 -15.77 21.39
N GLN A 96 -3.92 -17.04 21.41
CA GLN A 96 -4.75 -17.62 20.37
C GLN A 96 -6.16 -17.03 20.36
N GLU A 97 -6.75 -16.76 21.53
CA GLU A 97 -8.05 -16.11 21.67
C GLU A 97 -8.03 -14.66 21.16
N MET A 98 -6.94 -13.92 21.37
CA MET A 98 -6.80 -12.56 20.85
C MET A 98 -6.43 -12.52 19.36
N LYS A 99 -5.72 -13.53 18.84
CA LYS A 99 -5.27 -13.56 17.45
C LYS A 99 -6.44 -13.63 16.47
N GLU A 100 -7.43 -14.48 16.74
CA GLU A 100 -8.57 -14.69 15.84
C GLU A 100 -9.34 -13.40 15.51
N PRO A 101 -9.82 -12.60 16.50
CA PRO A 101 -10.55 -11.37 16.20
C PRO A 101 -9.68 -10.31 15.52
N LEU A 102 -8.37 -10.28 15.80
CA LEU A 102 -7.45 -9.37 15.12
C LEU A 102 -7.26 -9.75 13.65
N VAL A 103 -7.20 -11.04 13.33
CA VAL A 103 -7.13 -11.51 11.94
C VAL A 103 -8.41 -11.16 11.20
N GLU A 104 -9.59 -11.42 11.80
CA GLU A 104 -10.88 -11.06 11.21
C GLU A 104 -11.01 -9.54 10.97
N GLU A 105 -10.58 -8.71 11.94
CA GLU A 105 -10.60 -7.25 11.78
C GLU A 105 -9.63 -6.79 10.67
N LEU A 106 -8.46 -7.42 10.55
CA LEU A 106 -7.49 -7.11 9.48
C LEU A 106 -8.01 -7.51 8.10
N GLU A 107 -8.65 -8.67 7.97
CA GLU A 107 -9.27 -9.11 6.72
C GLU A 107 -10.37 -8.13 6.30
N LYS A 108 -11.28 -7.79 7.22
CA LYS A 108 -12.33 -6.80 6.96
C LYS A 108 -11.75 -5.44 6.57
N LYS A 109 -10.69 -4.98 7.25
CA LYS A 109 -10.03 -3.72 6.90
C LYS A 109 -9.39 -3.78 5.52
N THR A 110 -8.84 -4.92 5.14
CA THR A 110 -8.27 -5.13 3.82
C THR A 110 -9.35 -5.02 2.74
N GLU A 111 -10.48 -5.72 2.91
CA GLU A 111 -11.63 -5.63 2.01
C GLU A 111 -12.18 -4.20 1.89
N GLU A 112 -12.35 -3.50 3.03
CA GLU A 112 -12.77 -2.09 3.04
C GLU A 112 -11.79 -1.20 2.26
N THR A 113 -10.48 -1.42 2.42
CA THR A 113 -9.47 -0.63 1.70
C THR A 113 -9.42 -0.92 0.20
N GLU A 114 -9.63 -2.17 -0.21
CA GLU A 114 -9.71 -2.54 -1.63
C GLU A 114 -10.93 -1.91 -2.29
N PHE A 115 -12.09 -1.99 -1.63
CA PHE A 115 -13.31 -1.33 -2.11
C PHE A 115 -13.13 0.18 -2.27
N LEU A 116 -12.57 0.86 -1.26
CA LEU A 116 -12.32 2.31 -1.34
C LEU A 116 -11.31 2.67 -2.42
N ARG A 117 -10.32 1.81 -2.68
CA ARG A 117 -9.35 1.99 -3.76
C ARG A 117 -10.02 1.92 -5.13
N GLU A 118 -10.95 0.99 -5.33
CA GLU A 118 -11.74 0.90 -6.57
C GLU A 118 -12.64 2.13 -6.76
N GLU A 119 -13.32 2.59 -5.70
CA GLU A 119 -14.15 3.79 -5.74
C GLU A 119 -13.32 5.03 -6.09
N LEU A 120 -12.13 5.17 -5.49
CA LEU A 120 -11.21 6.26 -5.80
C LEU A 120 -10.75 6.23 -7.25
N GLN A 121 -10.42 5.06 -7.80
CA GLN A 121 -10.06 4.93 -9.21
C GLN A 121 -11.22 5.37 -10.12
N MET A 122 -12.46 4.98 -9.82
CA MET A 122 -13.64 5.41 -10.56
C MET A 122 -13.82 6.94 -10.50
N LEU A 123 -13.66 7.54 -9.32
CA LEU A 123 -13.73 9.00 -9.16
C LEU A 123 -12.63 9.73 -9.93
N GLU A 124 -11.42 9.20 -9.98
CA GLU A 124 -10.33 9.77 -10.78
C GLU A 124 -10.64 9.73 -12.28
N THR A 125 -11.21 8.63 -12.76
CA THR A 125 -11.63 8.53 -14.18
C THR A 125 -12.72 9.54 -14.51
N GLU A 126 -13.72 9.71 -13.65
CA GLU A 126 -14.78 10.70 -13.83
C GLU A 126 -14.24 12.13 -13.73
N ARG A 127 -13.31 12.40 -12.81
CA ARG A 127 -12.63 13.69 -12.72
C ARG A 127 -11.95 14.05 -14.03
N VAL A 128 -11.16 13.13 -14.60
CA VAL A 128 -10.47 13.36 -15.89
C VAL A 128 -11.45 13.60 -17.02
N ARG A 129 -12.53 12.79 -17.10
CA ARG A 129 -13.58 12.95 -18.10
C ARG A 129 -14.26 14.31 -17.99
N LEU A 130 -14.61 14.74 -16.78
CA LEU A 130 -15.23 16.04 -16.52
C LEU A 130 -14.30 17.19 -16.85
N SER A 131 -13.00 17.09 -16.52
CA SER A 131 -12.00 18.11 -16.91
C SER A 131 -11.89 18.25 -18.43
N LEU A 132 -11.93 17.15 -19.18
CA LEU A 132 -11.93 17.20 -20.64
C LEU A 132 -13.20 17.87 -21.19
N VAL A 133 -14.37 17.57 -20.60
CA VAL A 133 -15.62 18.22 -20.98
C VAL A 133 -15.58 19.72 -20.68
N GLU A 134 -15.05 20.11 -19.52
CA GLU A 134 -14.86 21.51 -19.14
C GLU A 134 -13.95 22.23 -20.14
N GLU A 135 -12.80 21.64 -20.49
CA GLU A 135 -11.90 22.18 -21.52
C GLU A 135 -12.62 22.39 -22.86
N LYS A 136 -13.37 21.40 -23.34
CA LYS A 136 -14.11 21.52 -24.60
C LYS A 136 -15.23 22.53 -24.53
N LEU A 137 -15.88 22.71 -23.39
CA LEU A 137 -16.88 23.77 -23.21
C LEU A 137 -16.23 25.15 -23.24
N LEU A 138 -15.03 25.31 -22.67
CA LEU A 138 -14.26 26.55 -22.78
C LEU A 138 -13.88 26.83 -24.24
N ASP A 139 -13.40 25.84 -24.98
CA ASP A 139 -13.10 25.96 -26.42
C ASP A 139 -14.34 26.43 -27.21
N VAL A 140 -15.51 25.84 -26.93
CA VAL A 140 -16.78 26.23 -27.57
C VAL A 140 -17.16 27.67 -27.21
N LEU A 141 -16.97 28.09 -25.96
CA LEU A 141 -17.27 29.46 -25.55
C LEU A 141 -16.34 30.49 -26.22
N GLU A 142 -15.04 30.19 -26.33
CA GLU A 142 -14.07 31.04 -27.05
C GLU A 142 -14.48 31.20 -28.52
N LEU A 143 -14.80 30.08 -29.19
CA LEU A 143 -15.25 30.09 -30.58
C LEU A 143 -16.55 30.89 -30.78
N LEU A 144 -17.52 30.73 -29.88
CA LEU A 144 -18.78 31.48 -29.93
C LEU A 144 -18.56 32.98 -29.75
N GLU A 145 -17.65 33.37 -28.85
CA GLU A 145 -17.26 34.76 -28.66
C GLU A 145 -16.58 35.34 -29.92
N GLU A 146 -15.67 34.58 -30.53
CA GLU A 146 -15.02 34.98 -31.77
C GLU A 146 -16.02 35.15 -32.91
N LEU A 147 -16.93 34.18 -33.11
CA LEU A 147 -18.01 34.26 -34.10
C LEU A 147 -18.93 35.47 -33.87
N ARG A 148 -19.30 35.75 -32.62
CA ARG A 148 -20.11 36.93 -32.26
C ARG A 148 -19.39 38.23 -32.64
N ASN A 149 -18.08 38.26 -32.43
CA ASN A 149 -17.25 39.45 -32.69
C ASN A 149 -16.86 39.58 -34.17
N GLN A 150 -17.01 38.52 -34.97
CA GLN A 150 -16.84 38.59 -36.42
C GLN A 150 -17.97 39.41 -37.04
N LYS A 151 -17.59 40.45 -37.78
CA LYS A 151 -18.53 41.30 -38.52
C LYS A 151 -18.98 40.61 -39.81
N ILE A 152 -19.73 39.52 -39.68
CA ILE A 152 -20.34 38.84 -40.82
C ILE A 152 -21.34 39.78 -41.48
N SER A 153 -21.15 40.05 -42.77
CA SER A 153 -22.09 40.89 -43.52
C SER A 153 -23.44 40.18 -43.65
N LYS A 154 -24.55 40.94 -43.65
CA LYS A 154 -25.91 40.39 -43.86
C LYS A 154 -26.00 39.53 -45.13
N ARG A 155 -25.23 39.87 -46.16
CA ARG A 155 -25.13 39.13 -47.42
C ARG A 155 -24.47 37.76 -47.21
N ASN A 156 -23.36 37.70 -46.50
CA ASN A 156 -22.66 36.44 -46.22
C ASN A 156 -23.48 35.54 -45.30
N LEU A 157 -24.13 36.11 -44.29
CA LEU A 157 -25.05 35.38 -43.41
C LEU A 157 -26.23 34.81 -44.19
N GLY A 158 -26.85 35.62 -45.07
CA GLY A 158 -27.93 35.16 -45.94
C GLY A 158 -27.49 34.02 -46.85
N LYS A 159 -26.31 34.14 -47.48
CA LYS A 159 -25.74 33.08 -48.33
C LYS A 159 -25.53 31.78 -47.55
N LEU A 160 -24.94 31.88 -46.35
CA LEU A 160 -24.70 30.73 -45.47
C LEU A 160 -25.99 29.99 -45.10
N LEU A 161 -27.03 30.73 -44.71
CA LEU A 161 -28.34 30.16 -44.37
C LEU A 161 -29.00 29.48 -45.57
N LEU A 162 -28.94 30.10 -46.74
CA LEU A 162 -29.48 29.52 -47.98
C LEU A 162 -28.74 28.23 -48.36
N SER A 163 -27.40 28.23 -48.36
CA SER A 163 -26.60 27.04 -48.68
C SER A 163 -26.79 25.91 -47.67
N THR A 164 -27.01 26.24 -46.39
CA THR A 164 -27.35 25.25 -45.36
C THR A 164 -28.71 24.61 -45.63
N LEU A 165 -29.74 25.42 -45.90
CA LEU A 165 -31.09 24.94 -46.19
C LEU A 165 -31.16 24.12 -47.49
N GLU A 166 -30.41 24.54 -48.51
CA GLU A 166 -30.26 23.79 -49.76
C GLU A 166 -29.63 22.41 -49.51
N SER A 167 -28.60 22.32 -48.66
CA SER A 167 -27.95 21.06 -48.29
C SER A 167 -28.84 20.13 -47.45
N CYS A 168 -29.81 20.67 -46.72
CA CYS A 168 -30.78 19.90 -45.93
C CYS A 168 -32.03 19.48 -46.73
N SER A 169 -32.13 19.88 -48.00
CA SER A 169 -33.33 19.64 -48.82
C SER A 169 -33.53 18.16 -49.18
N GLU A 170 -32.51 17.32 -49.00
CA GLU A 170 -32.56 15.85 -49.20
C GLU A 170 -32.62 15.06 -47.87
N ALA A 171 -33.25 15.62 -46.83
CA ALA A 171 -33.37 14.96 -45.53
C ALA A 171 -33.93 13.53 -45.65
N GLN A 172 -33.14 12.55 -45.21
CA GLN A 172 -33.53 11.14 -45.22
C GLN A 172 -34.55 10.89 -44.09
N PRO A 173 -35.65 10.16 -44.35
CA PRO A 173 -36.65 9.89 -43.33
C PRO A 173 -36.04 9.06 -42.19
N GLY A 174 -35.96 9.65 -40.98
CA GLY A 174 -35.53 8.96 -39.76
C GLY A 174 -34.30 9.55 -39.04
N LYS A 175 -33.64 10.56 -39.60
CA LYS A 175 -32.59 11.31 -38.88
C LYS A 175 -33.19 12.48 -38.08
N ASP A 176 -32.56 12.82 -36.96
CA ASP A 176 -32.91 14.02 -36.21
C ASP A 176 -32.59 15.26 -37.07
N GLN A 177 -33.65 15.91 -37.55
CA GLN A 177 -33.56 17.02 -38.48
C GLN A 177 -32.80 18.21 -37.88
N ALA A 178 -32.83 18.38 -36.56
CA ALA A 178 -32.04 19.40 -35.89
C ALA A 178 -30.54 19.12 -35.98
N LEU A 179 -30.14 17.86 -35.81
CA LEU A 179 -28.74 17.43 -35.91
C LEU A 179 -28.22 17.55 -37.35
N GLU A 180 -29.06 17.24 -38.34
CA GLU A 180 -28.71 17.34 -39.77
C GLU A 180 -28.50 18.79 -40.20
N VAL A 181 -29.39 19.71 -39.78
CA VAL A 181 -29.23 21.15 -40.01
C VAL A 181 -27.98 21.68 -39.31
N LEU A 182 -27.70 21.24 -38.07
CA LEU A 182 -26.52 21.66 -37.33
C LEU A 182 -25.22 21.19 -38.01
N ASN A 183 -25.20 19.96 -38.51
CA ASN A 183 -24.06 19.42 -39.25
C ASN A 183 -23.84 20.13 -40.59
N ALA A 184 -24.90 20.40 -41.35
CA ALA A 184 -24.80 21.15 -42.61
C ALA A 184 -24.31 22.57 -42.36
N LEU A 185 -24.82 23.24 -41.32
CA LEU A 185 -24.38 24.58 -40.94
C LEU A 185 -22.90 24.59 -40.53
N HIS A 186 -22.46 23.59 -39.76
CA HIS A 186 -21.05 23.44 -39.38
C HIS A 186 -20.15 23.27 -40.61
N GLN A 187 -20.55 22.45 -41.58
CA GLN A 187 -19.81 22.30 -42.84
C GLN A 187 -19.73 23.62 -43.61
N GLU A 188 -20.85 24.34 -43.78
CA GLU A 188 -20.87 25.64 -44.46
C GLU A 188 -20.03 26.70 -43.74
N LEU A 189 -20.07 26.74 -42.40
CA LEU A 189 -19.22 27.61 -41.58
C LEU A 189 -17.72 27.30 -41.78
N SER A 190 -17.36 26.01 -41.88
CA SER A 190 -15.96 25.58 -42.09
C SER A 190 -15.40 25.96 -43.46
N LEU A 191 -16.27 26.12 -44.46
CA LEU A 191 -15.94 26.56 -45.82
C LEU A 191 -15.93 28.07 -45.98
N CYS A 192 -16.48 28.81 -45.01
CA CYS A 192 -16.59 30.26 -45.06
C CYS A 192 -15.24 30.94 -44.80
N GLU A 193 -14.58 31.41 -45.86
CA GLU A 193 -13.29 32.12 -45.78
C GLU A 193 -13.33 33.39 -44.91
N ALA A 194 -14.51 34.02 -44.76
CA ALA A 194 -14.70 35.19 -43.89
C ALA A 194 -14.55 34.86 -42.39
N ILE A 195 -14.70 33.57 -42.05
CA ILE A 195 -14.60 33.02 -40.68
C ILE A 195 -13.24 32.38 -40.46
N ARG A 196 -12.55 31.99 -41.55
CA ARG A 196 -11.25 31.34 -41.57
C ARG A 196 -10.12 32.35 -41.34
N SER A 197 -10.10 33.03 -40.19
CA SER A 197 -8.85 33.68 -39.76
C SER A 197 -7.82 32.58 -39.42
N PRO A 198 -6.56 32.68 -39.89
CA PRO A 198 -5.54 31.66 -39.61
C PRO A 198 -5.25 31.51 -38.10
N GLU A 199 -5.58 32.53 -37.31
CA GLU A 199 -5.38 32.58 -35.85
C GLU A 199 -6.28 31.57 -35.09
N LEU A 200 -7.45 31.21 -35.64
CA LEU A 200 -8.45 30.31 -35.01
C LEU A 200 -8.01 28.85 -34.94
N PHE A 201 -7.25 28.37 -35.93
CA PHE A 201 -6.83 26.97 -36.02
C PHE A 201 -5.41 26.73 -35.48
N HIS A 202 -4.60 27.78 -35.30
CA HIS A 202 -3.23 27.65 -34.81
C HIS A 202 -3.15 27.34 -33.31
N LYS A 203 -4.21 27.59 -32.53
CA LYS A 203 -4.24 27.31 -31.09
C LYS A 203 -4.56 25.85 -30.74
N ALA A 204 -5.18 25.10 -31.65
CA ALA A 204 -5.47 23.68 -31.47
C ALA A 204 -4.24 22.75 -31.69
N GLY A 205 -3.13 23.27 -32.22
CA GLY A 205 -1.94 22.48 -32.56
C GLY A 205 -0.62 22.97 -31.96
N ALA A 206 -0.62 24.03 -31.14
CA ALA A 206 0.58 24.68 -30.63
C ALA A 206 0.72 24.60 -29.10
N ALA A 207 0.16 23.57 -28.46
CA ALA A 207 0.69 23.16 -27.16
C ALA A 207 2.07 22.52 -27.39
N PRO A 208 3.14 22.94 -26.70
CA PRO A 208 4.43 22.26 -26.80
C PRO A 208 4.23 20.78 -26.43
N PRO A 209 4.95 19.83 -27.05
CA PRO A 209 4.91 18.45 -26.63
C PRO A 209 5.54 18.41 -25.24
N LEU A 210 4.70 18.49 -24.20
CA LEU A 210 5.06 18.03 -22.87
C LEU A 210 5.23 16.52 -23.03
N GLY A 211 6.46 16.13 -23.35
CA GLY A 211 6.85 14.76 -23.52
C GLY A 211 6.43 13.98 -22.30
N ASN A 212 5.58 12.99 -22.52
CA ASN A 212 5.48 11.77 -21.74
C ASN A 212 4.86 10.72 -22.66
N SER A 213 5.76 9.99 -23.30
CA SER A 213 5.47 8.77 -24.04
C SER A 213 4.89 7.74 -23.07
N LEU A 214 3.57 7.75 -22.88
CA LEU A 214 2.85 6.65 -22.25
C LEU A 214 2.74 5.52 -23.27
N VAL A 215 3.79 4.71 -23.37
CA VAL A 215 3.70 3.37 -23.94
C VAL A 215 2.97 2.51 -22.91
N ILE A 216 1.69 2.25 -23.15
CA ILE A 216 0.97 1.18 -22.46
C ILE A 216 1.40 -0.11 -23.16
N SER A 217 2.25 -0.91 -22.51
CA SER A 217 2.42 -2.31 -22.88
C SER A 217 1.26 -3.11 -22.30
N CYS A 218 0.67 -3.96 -23.12
CA CYS A 218 -0.26 -5.01 -22.72
C CYS A 218 0.38 -5.99 -21.73
#